data_AF-A0A9J9H842-F1
#
_entry.id   AF-A0A9J9H842-F1
#
_cell.length_a   1.000
_cell.length_b   1.000
_cell.length_c   1.000
_cell.angle_alpha   90.00
_cell.angle_beta   90.00
_cell.angle_gamma   90.00
#
_symmetry.space_group_name_H-M   'P 1'
#
loop_
_entity.id
_entity.type
_entity.pdbx_description
1 polymer ?
#
loop_
_entity_poly.entity_id
_entity_poly.type
_entity_poly.pdbx_seq_one_letter_code
_entity_poly.pdbx_strand_id
1 'polypeptide(L)'
;MAGRAGGRQLDLGPLQIIIAVLVHAHPCLPLIIIPHLRNGCAPGLSTRGIVALFEQLAAACGQWFEAGALIVPMDRRESMPRGDKSSYTDKQKRKAEHIEQGYEDRGVPREEAERRAWATVNKESGGGNKSGSGRGKADTHVSSSRGGRAHKSGSAEQRSAAARKGWVTRRKHAAA
;
A
#
# COMPACT_ATOMS: atom_id res chain seq x y z
N MET A 1 -49.76 2.00 44.93
CA MET A 1 -50.04 2.63 43.62
C MET A 1 -48.88 3.56 43.27
N ALA A 2 -48.07 3.19 42.28
CA ALA A 2 -47.16 4.02 41.48
C ALA A 2 -46.54 3.02 40.48
N GLY A 3 -46.74 3.05 39.17
CA GLY A 3 -46.79 4.17 38.23
C GLY A 3 -45.67 3.92 37.21
N ARG A 4 -45.89 3.01 36.25
CA ARG A 4 -44.93 2.71 35.16
C ARG A 4 -44.77 3.96 34.29
N ALA A 5 -43.56 4.54 34.25
CA ALA A 5 -43.20 5.55 33.27
C ALA A 5 -42.47 4.89 32.10
N GLY A 6 -43.13 4.82 30.95
CA GLY A 6 -42.54 4.39 29.69
C GLY A 6 -41.56 5.44 29.16
N GLY A 7 -40.28 5.09 29.11
CA GLY A 7 -39.26 5.83 28.37
C GLY A 7 -39.41 5.55 26.88
N ARG A 8 -39.79 6.56 26.10
CA ARG A 8 -39.79 6.51 24.63
C ARG A 8 -38.34 6.46 24.15
N GLN A 9 -37.94 5.32 23.58
CA GLN A 9 -36.70 5.15 22.83
C GLN A 9 -36.72 6.14 21.66
N LEU A 10 -35.85 7.16 21.67
CA LEU A 10 -35.65 8.01 20.50
C LEU A 10 -34.74 7.27 19.53
N ASP A 11 -35.29 6.85 18.39
CA ASP A 11 -34.55 6.22 17.29
C ASP A 11 -33.55 7.22 16.67
N LEU A 12 -32.29 7.13 17.11
CA LEU A 12 -31.15 7.94 16.63
C LEU A 12 -30.51 7.37 15.35
N GLY A 13 -31.20 6.48 14.62
CA GLY A 13 -30.72 5.80 13.43
C GLY A 13 -30.12 6.70 12.33
N PRO A 14 -30.80 7.77 11.88
CA PRO A 14 -30.28 8.58 10.78
C PRO A 14 -29.11 9.49 11.17
N LEU A 15 -29.05 9.95 12.43
CA LEU A 15 -27.96 10.80 12.91
C LEU A 15 -26.66 10.00 13.15
N GLN A 16 -26.77 8.74 13.57
CA GLN A 16 -25.61 7.84 13.71
C GLN A 16 -24.91 7.57 12.37
N ILE A 17 -25.69 7.43 11.28
CA ILE A 17 -25.13 7.22 9.92
C ILE A 17 -24.40 8.47 9.44
N ILE A 18 -24.96 9.67 9.66
CA ILE A 18 -24.31 10.94 9.27
C ILE A 18 -23.00 11.15 10.04
N ILE A 19 -22.98 10.84 11.35
CA ILE A 19 -21.76 10.93 12.19
C ILE A 19 -20.71 9.91 11.70
N ALA A 20 -21.10 8.68 11.39
CA ALA A 20 -20.18 7.66 10.89
C ALA A 20 -19.56 8.00 9.51
N VAL A 21 -20.34 8.60 8.61
CA VAL A 21 -19.86 9.06 7.30
C VAL A 21 -18.89 10.24 7.45
N LEU A 22 -19.18 11.19 8.35
CA LEU A 22 -18.26 12.31 8.63
C LEU A 22 -16.93 11.86 9.24
N VAL A 23 -16.94 10.86 10.13
CA VAL A 23 -15.71 10.32 10.76
C VAL A 23 -14.83 9.57 9.75
N HIS A 24 -15.41 8.94 8.72
CA HIS A 24 -14.64 8.24 7.70
C HIS A 24 -14.03 9.15 6.62
N ALA A 25 -14.65 10.31 6.36
CA ALA A 25 -14.17 11.22 5.32
C ALA A 25 -12.98 12.08 5.77
N HIS A 26 -12.83 12.35 7.07
CA HIS A 26 -11.88 13.34 7.59
C HIS A 26 -11.07 12.81 8.80
N PRO A 27 -9.99 12.04 8.57
CA PRO A 27 -9.20 11.43 9.66
C PRO A 27 -8.48 12.45 10.57
N CYS A 28 -8.49 13.74 10.24
CA CYS A 28 -7.86 14.81 11.01
C CYS A 28 -8.82 15.57 11.93
N LEU A 29 -10.14 15.32 11.86
CA LEU A 29 -11.12 16.04 12.68
C LEU A 29 -11.18 15.69 14.18
N PRO A 30 -10.60 14.59 14.72
CA PRO A 30 -10.73 14.33 16.15
C PRO A 30 -9.66 15.02 17.02
N LEU A 31 -8.70 15.76 16.46
CA LEU A 31 -7.64 16.41 17.26
C LEU A 31 -7.91 17.89 17.62
N ILE A 32 -8.90 18.53 17.01
CA ILE A 32 -9.23 19.94 17.31
C ILE A 32 -10.37 20.05 18.33
N ILE A 33 -11.26 19.04 18.44
CA ILE A 33 -12.48 19.14 19.26
C ILE A 33 -12.33 18.52 20.66
N ILE A 34 -11.31 17.67 20.90
CA ILE A 34 -11.18 16.96 22.18
C ILE A 34 -10.65 17.80 23.37
N PRO A 35 -9.90 18.92 23.23
CA PRO A 35 -9.51 19.67 24.43
C PRO A 35 -10.66 20.48 25.04
N HIS A 36 -11.73 20.76 24.30
CA HIS A 36 -12.76 21.71 24.75
C HIS A 36 -13.88 21.11 25.61
N LEU A 37 -13.96 19.78 25.73
CA LEU A 37 -14.98 19.11 26.56
C LEU A 37 -14.54 18.79 27.98
N ARG A 38 -13.34 19.23 28.40
CA ARG A 38 -12.81 18.93 29.75
C ARG A 38 -12.72 20.14 30.69
N ASN A 39 -13.00 21.35 30.20
CA ASN A 39 -13.16 22.54 31.05
C ASN A 39 -14.56 23.12 30.79
N GLY A 40 -15.33 23.26 31.86
CA GLY A 40 -16.78 23.44 31.87
C GLY A 40 -17.36 24.45 30.90
N CYS A 41 -18.61 24.18 30.53
CA CYS A 41 -19.57 25.07 29.90
C CYS A 41 -19.34 26.55 30.26
N ALA A 42 -19.05 27.38 29.25
CA ALA A 42 -19.46 28.77 29.30
C ALA A 42 -20.96 28.83 29.00
N PRO A 43 -21.82 29.35 29.90
CA PRO A 43 -23.24 29.50 29.61
C PRO A 43 -23.44 30.71 28.71
N GLY A 44 -24.12 30.53 27.57
CA GLY A 44 -24.65 31.69 26.81
C GLY A 44 -24.69 31.62 25.29
N LEU A 45 -24.35 30.51 24.62
CA LEU A 45 -24.54 30.43 23.17
C LEU A 45 -25.89 29.80 22.82
N SER A 46 -26.79 30.65 22.31
CA SER A 46 -28.03 30.28 21.62
C SER A 46 -27.74 29.21 20.55
N THR A 47 -28.72 28.36 20.25
CA THR A 47 -28.68 27.39 19.15
C THR A 47 -28.24 28.01 17.82
N ARG A 48 -28.52 29.31 17.60
CA ARG A 48 -28.02 30.06 16.44
C ARG A 48 -26.49 30.23 16.41
N GLY A 49 -25.84 30.37 17.57
CA GLY A 49 -24.39 30.48 17.69
C GLY A 49 -23.65 29.17 17.39
N ILE A 50 -24.25 28.03 17.74
CA ILE A 50 -23.70 26.71 17.42
C ILE A 50 -23.78 26.44 15.91
N VAL A 51 -24.89 26.81 15.27
CA VAL A 51 -25.04 26.70 13.81
C VAL A 51 -24.07 27.63 13.08
N ALA A 52 -23.87 28.87 13.56
CA ALA A 52 -22.92 29.82 12.97
C ALA A 52 -21.46 29.32 13.08
N LEU A 53 -21.09 28.66 14.18
CA LEU A 53 -19.77 28.05 14.34
C LEU A 53 -19.58 26.86 13.38
N PHE A 54 -20.64 26.09 13.15
CA PHE A 54 -20.62 24.95 12.22
C PHE A 54 -20.52 25.40 10.75
N GLU A 55 -21.24 26.47 10.37
CA GLU A 55 -21.13 27.09 9.05
C GLU A 55 -19.75 27.72 8.80
N GLN A 56 -19.13 28.35 9.81
CA GLN A 56 -17.77 28.89 9.69
C GLN A 56 -16.72 27.77 9.52
N LEU A 57 -16.89 26.64 10.21
CA LEU A 57 -16.02 25.47 10.04
C LEU A 57 -16.21 24.80 8.67
N ALA A 58 -17.44 24.73 8.17
CA ALA A 58 -17.75 24.21 6.84
C ALA A 58 -17.19 25.11 5.72
N ALA A 59 -17.28 26.43 5.87
CA ALA A 59 -16.70 27.41 4.94
C ALA A 59 -15.17 27.31 4.89
N ALA A 60 -14.51 27.16 6.04
CA ALA A 60 -13.06 26.96 6.11
C ALA A 60 -12.61 25.62 5.48
N CYS A 61 -13.44 24.57 5.57
CA CYS A 61 -13.17 23.28 4.93
C CYS A 61 -13.35 23.34 3.40
N GLY A 62 -14.30 24.14 2.90
CA GLY A 62 -14.49 24.40 1.48
C GLY A 62 -13.33 25.14 0.82
N GLN A 63 -12.73 26.13 1.53
CA GLN A 63 -11.55 26.85 1.05
C GLN A 63 -10.29 25.98 0.96
N TRP A 64 -10.22 24.90 1.74
CA TRP A 64 -9.15 23.91 1.66
C TRP A 64 -9.28 22.97 0.45
N PHE A 65 -10.51 22.77 -0.06
CA PHE A 65 -10.77 21.94 -1.23
C PHE A 65 -10.55 22.70 -2.55
N GLU A 66 -10.85 24.01 -2.59
CA GLU A 66 -10.57 24.85 -3.77
C GLU A 66 -9.09 25.21 -3.95
N ALA A 67 -8.31 25.26 -2.87
CA ALA A 67 -6.84 25.42 -2.96
C ALA A 67 -6.13 24.15 -3.49
N GLY A 68 -6.86 23.04 -3.70
CA GLY A 68 -6.36 21.77 -4.22
C GLY A 68 -6.29 21.67 -5.76
N ALA A 69 -6.58 22.75 -6.50
CA ALA A 69 -6.53 22.77 -7.96
C ALA A 69 -5.11 23.00 -8.55
N LEU A 70 -4.07 22.52 -7.87
CA LEU A 70 -2.79 22.17 -8.50
C LEU A 70 -2.79 20.65 -8.70
N ILE A 71 -3.60 20.19 -9.65
CA ILE A 71 -3.34 18.94 -10.36
C ILE A 71 -2.06 19.20 -11.15
N VAL A 72 -0.93 19.03 -10.47
CA VAL A 72 0.38 19.03 -11.08
C VAL A 72 0.33 17.94 -12.17
N PRO A 73 0.53 18.27 -13.45
CA PRO A 73 0.73 17.23 -14.44
C PRO A 73 1.93 16.44 -13.95
N MET A 74 1.74 15.14 -13.72
CA MET A 74 2.88 14.23 -13.56
C MET A 74 3.61 14.13 -14.90
N ASP A 75 4.25 15.22 -15.31
CA ASP A 75 5.42 15.14 -16.16
C ASP A 75 6.53 14.56 -15.30
N ARG A 76 6.47 13.24 -15.09
CA ARG A 76 7.43 12.48 -14.30
C ARG A 76 8.64 12.08 -15.16
N ARG A 77 9.02 12.90 -16.13
CA ARG A 77 10.28 12.80 -16.87
C ARG A 77 11.39 13.59 -16.19
N GLU A 78 11.58 13.41 -14.89
CA GLU A 78 12.76 13.96 -14.24
C GLU A 78 13.20 12.99 -13.16
N SER A 79 14.28 12.26 -13.47
CA SER A 79 15.21 11.73 -12.49
C SER A 79 14.56 11.03 -11.28
N MET A 80 14.42 9.69 -11.34
CA MET A 80 14.83 8.96 -10.14
C MET A 80 16.22 9.52 -9.78
N PRO A 81 16.50 9.98 -8.54
CA PRO A 81 17.87 10.22 -8.11
C PRO A 81 18.56 8.86 -8.18
N ARG A 82 19.03 8.56 -9.39
CA ARG A 82 19.88 7.48 -9.76
C ARG A 82 21.18 7.87 -9.11
N GLY A 83 21.34 7.52 -7.83
CA GLY A 83 22.68 7.31 -7.34
C GLY A 83 23.36 6.43 -8.38
N ASP A 84 24.52 6.89 -8.88
CA ASP A 84 25.21 6.18 -9.94
C ASP A 84 25.23 4.69 -9.60
N LYS A 85 24.75 3.87 -10.54
CA LYS A 85 24.76 2.41 -10.39
C LYS A 85 26.19 1.85 -10.36
N SER A 86 27.19 2.72 -10.23
CA SER A 86 28.60 2.46 -10.00
C SER A 86 28.86 1.66 -8.73
N SER A 87 27.97 1.75 -7.72
CA SER A 87 28.05 0.97 -6.48
C SER A 87 27.58 -0.48 -6.62
N TYR A 88 27.00 -0.83 -7.78
CA TYR A 88 26.54 -2.18 -8.10
C TYR A 88 27.55 -2.93 -8.97
N THR A 89 27.59 -4.24 -8.78
CA THR A 89 28.40 -5.14 -9.60
C THR A 89 27.76 -5.37 -10.96
N ASP A 90 28.55 -5.77 -11.95
CA ASP A 90 28.01 -6.07 -13.29
C ASP A 90 27.10 -7.29 -13.30
N LYS A 91 27.25 -8.20 -12.33
CA LYS A 91 26.30 -9.31 -12.09
C LYS A 91 24.92 -8.79 -11.67
N GLN A 92 24.87 -7.78 -10.82
CA GLN A 92 23.61 -7.17 -10.38
C GLN A 92 22.92 -6.41 -11.52
N LYS A 93 23.68 -5.70 -12.36
CA LYS A 93 23.17 -4.99 -13.55
C LYS A 93 22.55 -5.96 -14.57
N ARG A 94 23.28 -7.01 -14.96
CA ARG A 94 22.75 -8.05 -15.88
C ARG A 94 21.50 -8.74 -15.33
N LYS A 95 21.44 -8.97 -14.02
CA LYS A 95 20.24 -9.54 -13.38
C LYS A 95 19.06 -8.57 -13.44
N ALA A 96 19.30 -7.28 -13.19
CA ALA A 96 18.26 -6.26 -13.30
C ALA A 96 17.73 -6.16 -14.74
N GLU A 97 18.62 -6.08 -15.72
CA GLU A 97 18.26 -6.04 -17.15
C GLU A 97 17.40 -7.24 -17.57
N HIS A 98 17.77 -8.46 -17.15
CA HIS A 98 16.99 -9.66 -17.46
C HIS A 98 15.60 -9.66 -16.79
N ILE A 99 15.47 -9.09 -15.58
CA ILE A 99 14.17 -8.98 -14.91
C ILE A 99 13.30 -7.90 -15.57
N GLU A 100 13.91 -6.78 -15.92
CA GLU A 100 13.29 -5.66 -16.64
C GLU A 100 12.72 -6.14 -17.96
N GLN A 101 13.53 -6.80 -18.80
CA GLN A 101 13.10 -7.35 -20.09
C GLN A 101 11.88 -8.27 -19.92
N GLY A 102 11.90 -9.16 -18.91
CA GLY A 102 10.75 -10.02 -18.63
C GLY A 102 9.49 -9.26 -18.18
N TYR A 103 9.58 -8.05 -17.64
CA TYR A 103 8.42 -7.19 -17.35
C TYR A 103 7.98 -6.40 -18.60
N GLU A 104 8.91 -5.94 -19.42
CA GLU A 104 8.61 -5.29 -20.70
C GLU A 104 7.88 -6.23 -21.65
N ASP A 105 8.33 -7.48 -21.76
CA ASP A 105 7.68 -8.53 -22.55
C ASP A 105 6.25 -8.82 -22.07
N ARG A 106 5.95 -8.55 -20.79
CA ARG A 106 4.61 -8.64 -20.19
C ARG A 106 3.78 -7.35 -20.36
N GLY A 107 4.29 -6.35 -21.06
CA GLY A 107 3.63 -5.08 -21.35
C GLY A 107 3.72 -4.03 -20.24
N VAL A 108 4.62 -4.20 -19.26
CA VAL A 108 4.87 -3.16 -18.23
C VAL A 108 5.72 -2.05 -18.84
N PRO A 109 5.39 -0.76 -18.63
CA PRO A 109 6.24 0.34 -19.09
C PRO A 109 7.67 0.22 -18.57
N ARG A 110 8.65 0.55 -19.42
CA ARG A 110 10.10 0.42 -19.11
C ARG A 110 10.49 0.98 -17.74
N GLU A 111 10.04 2.19 -17.40
CA GLU A 111 10.37 2.81 -16.12
C GLU A 111 9.87 2.00 -14.91
N GLU A 112 8.68 1.43 -15.03
CA GLU A 112 8.09 0.58 -14.00
C GLU A 112 8.78 -0.79 -13.94
N ALA A 113 9.14 -1.34 -15.11
CA ALA A 113 9.91 -2.57 -15.23
C ALA A 113 11.30 -2.44 -14.61
N GLU A 114 12.04 -1.38 -14.94
CA GLU A 114 13.35 -1.02 -14.37
C GLU A 114 13.23 -0.90 -12.84
N ARG A 115 12.23 -0.15 -12.35
CA ARG A 115 12.01 0.03 -10.92
C ARG A 115 11.79 -1.30 -10.19
N ARG A 116 10.94 -2.16 -10.75
CA ARG A 116 10.65 -3.50 -10.18
C ARG A 116 11.87 -4.41 -10.22
N ALA A 117 12.66 -4.33 -11.29
CA ALA A 117 13.88 -5.10 -11.46
C ALA A 117 14.93 -4.73 -10.39
N TRP A 118 15.24 -3.44 -10.25
CA TRP A 118 16.19 -2.96 -9.25
C TRP A 118 15.73 -3.22 -7.82
N ALA A 119 14.42 -3.09 -7.54
CA ALA A 119 13.86 -3.46 -6.24
C ALA A 119 14.07 -4.95 -5.93
N THR A 120 13.92 -5.82 -6.93
CA THR A 120 14.12 -7.28 -6.76
C THR A 120 15.59 -7.59 -6.47
N VAL A 121 16.52 -7.01 -7.23
CA VAL A 121 17.96 -7.19 -7.01
C VAL A 121 18.39 -6.67 -5.64
N ASN A 122 17.89 -5.51 -5.23
CA ASN A 122 18.18 -4.94 -3.92
C ASN A 122 17.59 -5.78 -2.79
N LYS A 123 16.43 -6.41 -3.00
CA LYS A 123 15.84 -7.32 -2.03
C LYS A 123 16.69 -8.57 -1.82
N GLU A 124 17.31 -9.09 -2.87
CA GLU A 124 18.20 -10.25 -2.77
C GLU A 124 19.54 -9.92 -2.13
N SER A 125 20.15 -8.79 -2.50
CA SER A 125 21.54 -8.44 -2.16
C SER A 125 21.68 -7.49 -0.96
N GLY A 126 20.62 -6.77 -0.58
CA GLY A 126 20.71 -5.71 0.43
C GLY A 126 21.33 -4.41 -0.09
N GLY A 127 21.60 -4.30 -1.40
CA GLY A 127 22.07 -3.09 -2.08
C GLY A 127 23.32 -3.34 -2.93
N GLY A 128 24.09 -2.29 -3.22
CA GLY A 128 25.24 -2.39 -4.12
C GLY A 128 26.38 -3.25 -3.54
N ASN A 129 26.71 -4.37 -4.19
CA ASN A 129 27.76 -5.27 -3.70
C ASN A 129 29.17 -4.75 -4.03
N LYS A 130 29.30 -3.79 -4.96
CA LYS A 130 30.60 -3.25 -5.37
C LYS A 130 31.12 -2.28 -4.31
N SER A 131 30.34 -1.26 -3.93
CA SER A 131 30.73 -0.26 -2.92
C SER A 131 29.59 0.29 -2.06
N GLY A 132 28.40 -0.30 -2.15
CA GLY A 132 27.22 0.13 -1.41
C GLY A 132 26.93 -0.71 -0.16
N SER A 133 25.69 -0.64 0.30
CA SER A 133 25.19 -1.32 1.51
C SER A 133 25.25 -2.85 1.46
N GLY A 134 25.35 -3.44 0.26
CA GLY A 134 25.47 -4.89 0.06
C GLY A 134 26.90 -5.41 0.13
N ARG A 135 27.92 -4.54 0.23
CA ARG A 135 29.32 -4.96 0.25
C ARG A 135 29.60 -5.88 1.45
N GLY A 136 30.20 -7.04 1.18
CA GLY A 136 30.55 -8.03 2.21
C GLY A 136 29.35 -8.80 2.79
N LYS A 137 28.14 -8.61 2.23
CA LYS A 137 26.95 -9.39 2.58
C LYS A 137 26.75 -10.50 1.55
N ALA A 138 26.32 -11.67 2.03
CA ALA A 138 25.91 -12.76 1.15
C ALA A 138 24.52 -12.46 0.55
N ASP A 139 24.33 -12.80 -0.71
CA ASP A 139 23.02 -12.72 -1.36
C ASP A 139 22.04 -13.71 -0.68
N THR A 140 20.87 -13.22 -0.27
CA THR A 140 19.96 -13.98 0.60
C THR A 140 18.95 -14.84 -0.16
N HIS A 141 18.82 -14.65 -1.48
CA HIS A 141 17.90 -15.38 -2.37
C HIS A 141 16.46 -15.53 -1.83
N VAL A 142 16.01 -14.55 -1.03
CA VAL A 142 14.73 -14.62 -0.32
C VAL A 142 13.52 -14.60 -1.25
N SER A 143 13.60 -13.86 -2.36
CA SER A 143 12.57 -13.82 -3.41
C SER A 143 12.41 -15.19 -4.06
N SER A 144 13.52 -15.76 -4.54
CA SER A 144 13.57 -17.07 -5.18
C SER A 144 13.09 -18.19 -4.24
N SER A 145 13.54 -18.15 -2.98
CA SER A 145 13.16 -19.14 -1.96
C SER A 145 11.68 -19.05 -1.59
N ARG A 146 11.12 -17.84 -1.51
CA ARG A 146 9.69 -17.62 -1.23
C ARG A 146 8.83 -18.12 -2.38
N GLY A 147 9.20 -17.83 -3.63
CA GLY A 147 8.50 -18.34 -4.82
C GLY A 147 8.48 -19.87 -4.84
N GLY A 148 9.64 -20.50 -4.63
CA GLY A 148 9.73 -21.97 -4.57
C GLY A 148 8.86 -22.58 -3.47
N ARG A 149 8.78 -21.96 -2.28
CA ARG A 149 7.88 -22.40 -1.20
C ARG A 149 6.40 -22.24 -1.57
N ALA A 150 6.03 -21.11 -2.19
CA ALA A 150 4.65 -20.87 -2.62
C ALA A 150 4.18 -21.90 -3.66
N HIS A 151 5.06 -22.30 -4.58
CA HIS A 151 4.77 -23.31 -5.60
C HIS A 151 4.91 -24.76 -5.11
N LYS A 152 5.33 -25.00 -3.86
CA LYS A 152 5.47 -26.35 -3.29
C LYS A 152 4.15 -26.93 -2.76
N SER A 153 3.02 -26.26 -2.99
CA SER A 153 1.71 -26.58 -2.39
C SER A 153 1.03 -27.86 -2.88
N GLY A 154 1.72 -28.74 -3.60
CA GLY A 154 1.15 -30.01 -4.07
C GLY A 154 1.13 -31.11 -3.00
N SER A 155 0.04 -31.88 -2.93
CA SER A 155 -0.06 -33.10 -2.13
C SER A 155 1.05 -34.10 -2.51
N ALA A 156 1.39 -35.04 -1.61
CA ALA A 156 2.37 -36.07 -1.92
C ALA A 156 2.00 -36.85 -3.21
N GLU A 157 0.70 -37.09 -3.39
CA GLU A 157 0.12 -37.71 -4.59
C GLU A 157 0.44 -36.92 -5.87
N GLN A 158 0.19 -35.60 -5.86
CA GLN A 158 0.44 -34.71 -7.00
C GLN A 158 1.93 -34.67 -7.36
N ARG A 159 2.82 -34.67 -6.35
CA ARG A 159 4.27 -34.74 -6.56
C ARG A 159 4.69 -36.07 -7.20
N SER A 160 4.12 -37.19 -6.74
CA SER A 160 4.35 -38.52 -7.31
C SER A 160 3.83 -38.64 -8.74
N ALA A 161 2.67 -38.05 -9.05
CA ALA A 161 2.12 -38.01 -10.40
C ALA A 161 3.01 -37.19 -11.35
N ALA A 162 3.50 -36.03 -10.92
CA ALA A 162 4.42 -35.21 -11.70
C ALA A 162 5.75 -35.93 -11.97
N ALA A 163 6.30 -36.65 -10.98
CA ALA A 163 7.51 -37.45 -11.14
C ALA A 163 7.32 -38.59 -12.16
N ARG A 164 6.20 -39.33 -12.07
CA ARG A 164 5.84 -40.37 -13.05
C ARG A 164 5.69 -39.79 -14.45
N LYS A 165 5.01 -38.65 -14.60
CA LYS A 165 4.85 -37.95 -15.89
C LYS A 165 6.22 -37.60 -16.50
N GLY A 166 7.11 -37.02 -15.71
CA GLY A 166 8.47 -36.68 -16.17
C GLY A 166 9.30 -37.90 -16.58
N TRP A 167 9.16 -39.03 -15.86
CA TRP A 167 9.82 -40.29 -16.24
C TRP A 167 9.30 -40.84 -17.58
N VAL A 168 7.97 -40.86 -17.77
CA VAL A 168 7.36 -41.31 -19.04
C VAL A 168 7.83 -40.46 -20.21
N THR A 169 7.90 -39.13 -20.06
CA THR A 169 8.40 -38.23 -21.09
C THR A 169 9.85 -38.55 -21.47
N ARG A 170 10.76 -38.68 -20.48
CA ARG A 170 12.16 -39.03 -20.75
C ARG A 170 12.30 -40.37 -21.47
N ARG A 171 11.51 -41.39 -21.08
CA ARG A 171 11.52 -42.70 -21.75
C ARG A 171 11.09 -42.60 -23.20
N LYS A 172 10.08 -41.79 -23.52
CA LYS A 172 9.61 -41.58 -24.90
C LYS A 172 10.67 -40.89 -25.77
N HIS A 173 11.37 -39.89 -25.24
CA HIS A 173 12.43 -39.20 -25.98
C HIS A 173 13.70 -40.04 -26.16
N ALA A 174 13.95 -41.04 -25.29
CA ALA A 174 15.08 -41.95 -25.43
C ALA A 174 14.81 -43.10 -26.40
N ALA A 175 13.55 -43.35 -26.75
CA ALA A 175 13.13 -44.41 -27.67
C ALA A 175 12.79 -43.88 -29.09
N ALA A 176 12.91 -42.57 -29.30
CA ALA A 176 12.75 -41.87 -30.57
C ALA A 176 14.13 -41.44 -31.07
#